data_AF-A0A942VKH5-F1
#
_entry.id   AF-A0A942VKH5-F1
#
_cell.length_a   1.000
_cell.length_b   1.000
_cell.length_c   1.000
_cell.angle_alpha   90.00
_cell.angle_beta   90.00
_cell.angle_gamma   90.00
#
_symmetry.space_group_name_H-M   'P 1'
#
loop_
_entity.id
_entity.type
_entity.pdbx_description
1 polymer ?
#
loop_
_entity_poly.entity_id
_entity_poly.type
_entity_poly.pdbx_seq_one_letter_code
_entity_poly.pdbx_strand_id
1 'polypeptide(L)'
;MTTDNLINKLPLTRVFAGAWRYCAAQLRAMALFAVLNYMVCAGAFYSWKTIWFWPVLAAMYVLWGALFRYYFRREPIVALRPLFASMVPSSKILVLTVLVVTLLVVLPIVPLFLPHMPPEFIDKYSYFLQTHMQENDVVDAVINVVVTLLSPLILYRPVFAWISSLIGRSGLLKTAFDKTQGNYWELLLLAIVINLSVSIIFYGAMKAGAGIWLAMLPLSVLVMYYNIVLAQCYEFFFLDIDGK
;
A
#
# COMPACT_ATOMS: atom_id res chain seq x y z
N MET A 1 28.48 -26.16 13.37
CA MET A 1 27.63 -25.34 14.24
C MET A 1 26.81 -24.42 13.37
N THR A 2 25.56 -24.78 13.11
CA THR A 2 24.58 -23.94 12.43
C THR A 2 24.24 -22.80 13.38
N THR A 3 24.73 -21.59 13.09
CA THR A 3 24.12 -20.38 13.63
C THR A 3 22.70 -20.35 13.13
N ASP A 4 21.75 -20.76 13.98
CA ASP A 4 20.34 -20.42 13.81
C ASP A 4 20.30 -18.89 13.72
N ASN A 5 20.19 -18.38 12.49
CA ASN A 5 19.81 -17.01 12.24
C ASN A 5 18.41 -16.86 12.82
N LEU A 6 18.31 -16.48 14.10
CA LEU A 6 17.06 -16.10 14.74
C LEU A 6 16.45 -14.99 13.89
N ILE A 7 15.49 -15.37 13.04
CA ILE A 7 14.74 -14.44 12.22
C ILE A 7 14.01 -13.51 13.18
N ASN A 8 14.44 -12.25 13.24
CA ASN A 8 13.79 -11.26 14.09
C ASN A 8 12.40 -10.98 13.52
N LYS A 9 11.37 -11.41 14.27
CA LYS A 9 9.97 -11.28 13.88
C LYS A 9 9.46 -9.88 14.21
N LEU A 10 8.79 -9.24 13.26
CA LEU A 10 8.22 -7.91 13.40
C LEU A 10 7.20 -7.89 14.54
N PRO A 11 7.45 -7.13 15.63
CA PRO A 11 6.55 -7.08 16.77
C PRO A 11 5.38 -6.11 16.50
N LEU A 12 4.40 -6.55 15.70
CA LEU A 12 3.29 -5.72 15.22
C LEU A 12 2.57 -4.95 16.34
N THR A 13 2.34 -5.56 17.50
CA THR A 13 1.68 -4.88 18.62
C THR A 13 2.48 -3.69 19.14
N ARG A 14 3.82 -3.82 19.19
CA ARG A 14 4.73 -2.73 19.57
C ARG A 14 4.77 -1.65 18.49
N VAL A 15 4.76 -2.04 17.22
CA VAL A 15 4.71 -1.10 16.09
C VAL A 15 3.42 -0.29 16.10
N PHE A 16 2.25 -0.92 16.24
CA PHE A 16 0.98 -0.20 16.31
C PHE A 16 0.90 0.71 17.54
N ALA A 17 1.29 0.20 18.72
CA ALA A 17 1.31 1.02 19.94
C ALA A 17 2.30 2.18 19.84
N GLY A 18 3.47 1.96 19.23
CA GLY A 18 4.47 2.98 18.98
C GLY A 18 3.97 4.04 18.01
N ALA A 19 3.32 3.64 16.92
CA ALA A 19 2.74 4.56 15.94
C ALA A 19 1.64 5.41 16.57
N TRP A 20 0.80 4.80 17.41
CA TRP A 20 -0.24 5.51 18.17
C TRP A 20 0.38 6.56 19.11
N ARG A 21 1.38 6.17 19.90
CA ARG A 21 2.10 7.09 20.80
C ARG A 21 2.75 8.25 20.04
N TYR A 22 3.35 7.97 18.88
CA TYR A 22 3.93 9.01 18.03
C TYR A 22 2.85 9.99 17.55
N CYS A 23 1.73 9.48 17.03
CA CYS A 23 0.62 10.31 16.56
C CYS A 23 0.03 11.17 17.70
N ALA A 24 -0.14 10.58 18.88
CA ALA A 24 -0.62 11.28 20.07
C ALA A 24 0.36 12.34 20.59
N ALA A 25 1.68 12.12 20.44
CA ALA A 25 2.69 13.11 20.79
C ALA A 25 2.76 14.27 19.78
N GLN A 26 2.41 14.02 18.51
CA GLN A 26 2.54 14.96 17.39
C GLN A 26 1.18 15.34 16.78
N LEU A 27 0.14 15.49 17.62
CA LEU A 27 -1.25 15.69 17.16
C LEU A 27 -1.41 16.84 16.16
N ARG A 28 -0.76 17.98 16.39
CA ARG A 28 -0.85 19.15 15.49
C ARG A 28 -0.32 18.84 14.10
N ALA A 29 0.84 18.20 14.02
CA ALA A 29 1.44 17.83 12.75
C ALA A 29 0.61 16.75 12.04
N MET A 30 0.17 15.72 12.76
CA MET A 30 -0.65 14.65 12.19
C MET A 30 -2.02 15.16 11.72
N ALA A 31 -2.64 16.08 12.46
CA ALA A 31 -3.88 16.73 12.05
C ALA A 31 -3.69 17.54 10.75
N LEU A 32 -2.59 18.30 10.65
CA LEU A 32 -2.26 19.03 9.43
C LEU A 32 -2.06 18.07 8.24
N PHE A 33 -1.27 17.02 8.40
CA PHE A 33 -1.06 16.02 7.35
C PHE A 33 -2.37 15.30 6.97
N ALA A 34 -3.24 15.01 7.93
CA ALA A 34 -4.54 14.38 7.66
C ALA A 34 -5.48 15.32 6.89
N VAL A 35 -5.52 16.61 7.23
CA VAL A 35 -6.29 17.62 6.49
C VAL A 35 -5.75 17.78 5.08
N LEU A 36 -4.44 17.87 4.90
CA LEU A 36 -3.82 17.95 3.57
C LEU A 36 -4.09 16.68 2.75
N ASN A 37 -4.00 15.51 3.38
CA ASN A 37 -4.33 14.23 2.72
C ASN A 37 -5.79 14.21 2.29
N TYR A 38 -6.70 14.64 3.14
CA TYR A 38 -8.12 14.76 2.81
C TYR A 38 -8.33 15.67 1.60
N MET A 39 -7.73 16.87 1.58
CA MET A 39 -7.88 17.81 0.46
C MET A 39 -7.35 17.23 -0.86
N VAL A 40 -6.23 16.51 -0.81
CA VAL A 40 -5.64 15.87 -2.00
C VAL A 40 -6.47 14.68 -2.47
N CYS A 41 -6.91 13.80 -1.56
CA CYS A 41 -7.83 12.70 -1.89
C CYS A 41 -9.14 13.22 -2.47
N ALA A 42 -9.65 14.32 -1.92
CA ALA A 42 -10.85 14.96 -2.40
C ALA A 42 -10.66 15.51 -3.82
N GLY A 43 -9.54 16.20 -4.06
CA GLY A 43 -9.14 16.65 -5.39
C GLY A 43 -8.98 15.48 -6.37
N ALA A 44 -8.45 14.34 -5.92
CA ALA A 44 -8.24 13.17 -6.75
C ALA A 44 -9.58 12.57 -7.20
N PHE A 45 -10.55 12.49 -6.28
CA PHE A 45 -11.90 12.04 -6.61
C PHE A 45 -12.62 12.95 -7.60
N TYR A 46 -12.49 14.28 -7.48
CA TYR A 46 -13.09 15.20 -8.46
C TYR A 46 -12.38 15.14 -9.83
N SER A 47 -11.07 14.97 -9.83
CA SER A 47 -10.25 15.10 -11.03
C SER A 47 -10.00 13.78 -11.75
N TRP A 48 -10.45 12.63 -11.24
CA TRP A 48 -10.00 11.29 -11.69
C TRP A 48 -10.17 10.99 -13.19
N LYS A 49 -11.15 11.61 -13.87
CA LYS A 49 -11.36 11.49 -15.33
C LYS A 49 -10.78 12.63 -16.14
N THR A 50 -10.03 13.53 -15.52
CA THR A 50 -9.56 14.79 -16.11
C THR A 50 -8.03 14.86 -16.11
N ILE A 51 -7.48 15.75 -16.93
CA ILE A 51 -6.03 16.01 -16.95
C ILE A 51 -5.47 16.48 -15.59
N TRP A 52 -6.33 17.09 -14.75
CA TRP A 52 -5.96 17.56 -13.41
C TRP A 52 -5.66 16.43 -12.42
N PHE A 53 -6.01 15.18 -12.75
CA PHE A 53 -5.67 14.02 -11.93
C PHE A 53 -4.16 13.89 -11.72
N TRP A 54 -3.36 14.16 -12.76
CA TRP A 54 -1.90 13.97 -12.71
C TRP A 54 -1.21 14.94 -11.73
N PRO A 55 -1.47 16.27 -11.77
CA PRO A 55 -1.00 17.18 -10.72
C PRO A 55 -1.43 16.79 -9.31
N VAL A 56 -2.66 16.31 -9.12
CA VAL A 56 -3.14 15.89 -7.80
C VAL A 56 -2.41 14.65 -7.30
N LEU A 57 -2.16 13.68 -8.18
CA LEU A 57 -1.36 12.50 -7.86
C LEU A 57 0.07 12.88 -7.47
N ALA A 58 0.67 13.83 -8.18
CA ALA A 58 1.99 14.37 -7.84
C ALA A 58 1.98 15.07 -6.47
N ALA A 59 0.93 15.85 -6.15
CA ALA A 59 0.75 16.45 -4.84
C ALA A 59 0.63 15.40 -3.73
N MET A 60 -0.10 14.30 -3.98
CA MET A 60 -0.22 13.17 -3.05
C MET A 60 1.14 12.51 -2.78
N TYR A 61 1.92 12.29 -3.85
CA TYR A 61 3.26 11.74 -3.73
C TYR A 61 4.19 12.62 -2.90
N VAL A 62 4.17 13.93 -3.16
CA VAL A 62 4.96 14.91 -2.38
C VAL A 62 4.51 14.95 -0.92
N LEU A 63 3.21 14.91 -0.67
CA LEU A 63 2.65 14.90 0.68
C LEU A 63 3.13 13.68 1.49
N TRP A 64 3.04 12.49 0.92
CA TRP A 64 3.52 11.29 1.61
C TRP A 64 5.04 11.31 1.79
N GLY A 65 5.79 11.75 0.79
CA GLY A 65 7.24 11.94 0.91
C GLY A 65 7.62 12.93 2.02
N ALA A 66 6.87 14.02 2.15
CA ALA A 66 7.02 15.00 3.22
C ALA A 66 6.79 14.40 4.60
N LEU A 67 5.74 13.58 4.75
CA LEU A 67 5.41 12.91 6.00
C LEU A 67 6.55 11.99 6.46
N PHE A 68 7.06 11.13 5.57
CA PHE A 68 8.17 10.24 5.93
C PHE A 68 9.44 11.03 6.28
N ARG A 69 9.78 12.08 5.53
CA ARG A 69 10.94 12.92 5.87
C ARG A 69 10.76 13.66 7.20
N TYR A 70 9.56 14.14 7.50
CA TYR A 70 9.21 14.72 8.79
C TYR A 70 9.40 13.70 9.92
N TYR A 71 8.88 12.47 9.74
CA TYR A 71 9.03 11.38 10.70
C TYR A 71 10.50 11.09 11.01
N PHE A 72 11.33 10.91 9.98
CA PHE A 72 12.76 10.60 10.10
C PHE A 72 13.65 11.82 10.40
N ARG A 73 13.07 12.99 10.69
CA ARG A 73 13.78 14.25 10.98
C ARG A 73 14.83 14.59 9.91
N ARG A 74 14.50 14.36 8.64
CA ARG A 74 15.34 14.74 7.49
C ARG A 74 14.97 16.14 7.01
N GLU A 75 15.93 16.81 6.38
CA GLU A 75 15.75 18.17 5.85
C GLU A 75 14.49 18.30 4.96
N PRO A 76 13.84 19.47 4.96
CA PRO A 76 12.58 19.69 4.25
C PRO A 76 12.65 19.44 2.74
N ILE A 77 11.46 19.30 2.14
CA ILE A 77 11.10 18.89 0.77
C ILE A 77 11.88 19.60 -0.35
N VAL A 78 12.49 20.75 -0.07
CA VAL A 78 13.30 21.53 -1.02
C VAL A 78 14.44 20.69 -1.63
N ALA A 79 14.85 19.62 -0.95
CA ALA A 79 15.69 18.58 -1.52
C ALA A 79 14.90 17.72 -2.54
N LEU A 80 14.74 18.25 -3.76
CA LEU A 80 14.14 17.56 -4.92
C LEU A 80 14.84 16.23 -5.25
N ARG A 81 16.15 16.14 -4.99
CA ARG A 81 16.98 14.98 -5.32
C ARG A 81 16.48 13.68 -4.66
N PRO A 82 16.21 13.62 -3.34
CA PRO A 82 15.57 12.48 -2.70
C PRO A 82 14.20 12.07 -3.26
N LEU A 83 13.37 13.04 -3.66
CA LEU A 83 12.05 12.78 -4.25
C LEU A 83 12.17 12.14 -5.64
N PHE A 84 13.08 12.65 -6.48
CA PHE A 84 13.36 12.04 -7.78
C PHE A 84 14.05 10.68 -7.65
N ALA A 85 14.97 10.54 -6.69
CA ALA A 85 15.60 9.24 -6.42
C ALA A 85 14.57 8.19 -6.03
N SER A 86 13.56 8.55 -5.22
CA SER A 86 12.50 7.63 -4.82
C SER A 86 11.52 7.29 -5.94
N MET A 87 11.51 8.03 -7.06
CA MET A 87 10.72 7.64 -8.23
C MET A 87 11.17 6.32 -8.85
N VAL A 88 12.44 5.94 -8.72
CA VAL A 88 12.96 4.67 -9.24
C VAL A 88 12.28 3.47 -8.56
N PRO A 89 12.30 3.33 -7.22
CA PRO A 89 11.52 2.27 -6.57
C PRO A 89 10.02 2.43 -6.80
N SER A 90 9.45 3.64 -6.81
CA SER A 90 8.02 3.83 -7.11
C SER A 90 7.61 3.32 -8.49
N SER A 91 8.43 3.55 -9.51
CA SER A 91 8.16 3.05 -10.86
C SER A 91 8.18 1.53 -10.91
N LYS A 92 9.08 0.90 -10.15
CA LYS A 92 9.12 -0.57 -10.03
C LYS A 92 7.89 -1.11 -9.30
N ILE A 93 7.42 -0.42 -8.26
CA ILE A 93 6.16 -0.76 -7.57
C ILE A 93 5.01 -0.71 -8.56
N LEU A 94 4.85 0.42 -9.25
CA LEU A 94 3.78 0.62 -10.22
C LEU A 94 3.78 -0.48 -11.28
N VAL A 95 4.94 -0.76 -11.90
CA VAL A 95 5.07 -1.81 -12.92
C VAL A 95 4.72 -3.18 -12.34
N LEU A 96 5.21 -3.52 -11.14
CA LEU A 96 4.93 -4.80 -10.50
C LEU A 96 3.43 -4.95 -10.18
N THR A 97 2.81 -3.91 -9.61
CA THR A 97 1.38 -3.92 -9.30
C THR A 97 0.54 -4.02 -10.57
N VAL A 98 0.85 -3.22 -11.61
CA VAL A 98 0.15 -3.29 -12.89
C VAL A 98 0.29 -4.68 -13.50
N LEU A 99 1.50 -5.24 -13.58
CA LEU A 99 1.71 -6.58 -14.14
C LEU A 99 0.91 -7.64 -13.38
N VAL A 100 0.95 -7.63 -12.04
CA VAL A 100 0.23 -8.61 -11.24
C VAL A 100 -1.27 -8.45 -11.37
N VAL A 101 -1.80 -7.23 -11.30
CA VAL A 101 -3.24 -6.99 -11.47
C VAL A 101 -3.69 -7.36 -12.88
N THR A 102 -2.94 -7.01 -13.93
CA THR A 102 -3.22 -7.42 -15.30
C THR A 102 -3.20 -8.94 -15.44
N LEU A 103 -2.21 -9.63 -14.86
CA LEU A 103 -2.18 -11.09 -14.86
C LEU A 103 -3.40 -11.68 -14.15
N LEU A 104 -3.82 -11.13 -13.02
CA LEU A 104 -5.01 -11.58 -12.30
C LEU A 104 -6.29 -11.37 -13.10
N VAL A 105 -6.42 -10.25 -13.81
CA VAL A 105 -7.58 -9.94 -14.67
C VAL A 105 -7.60 -10.84 -15.91
N VAL A 106 -6.45 -11.18 -16.48
CA VAL A 106 -6.34 -12.03 -17.67
C VAL A 106 -6.45 -13.51 -17.33
N LEU A 107 -6.07 -13.93 -16.11
CA LEU A 107 -6.04 -15.34 -15.68
C LEU A 107 -7.34 -16.11 -15.96
N PRO A 108 -8.55 -15.57 -15.69
CA PRO A 108 -9.80 -16.25 -15.99
C PRO A 108 -10.06 -16.41 -17.49
N ILE A 109 -9.39 -15.64 -18.34
CA ILE A 109 -9.57 -15.71 -19.80
C ILE A 109 -8.63 -16.77 -20.41
N VAL A 110 -7.52 -17.10 -19.74
CA VAL A 110 -6.51 -18.07 -20.22
C VAL A 110 -7.10 -19.41 -20.68
N PRO A 111 -8.07 -20.04 -19.97
CA PRO A 111 -8.63 -21.32 -20.41
C PRO A 111 -9.28 -21.29 -21.80
N LEU A 112 -9.77 -20.14 -22.26
CA LEU A 112 -10.34 -19.98 -23.61
C LEU A 112 -9.28 -20.08 -24.72
N PHE A 113 -8.01 -19.86 -24.39
CA PHE A 113 -6.90 -19.88 -25.34
C PHE A 113 -6.06 -21.17 -25.26
N LEU A 114 -6.42 -22.11 -24.38
CA LEU A 114 -5.70 -23.38 -24.27
C LEU A 114 -6.02 -24.27 -25.48
N PRO A 115 -4.98 -24.81 -26.17
CA PRO A 115 -5.21 -25.71 -27.30
C PRO A 115 -5.86 -27.01 -26.81
N HIS A 116 -6.78 -27.56 -27.62
CA HIS A 116 -7.54 -28.80 -27.38
C HIS A 116 -8.73 -28.71 -26.40
N MET A 117 -9.26 -27.51 -26.12
CA MET A 117 -10.53 -27.40 -25.38
C MET A 117 -11.74 -27.76 -26.26
N PRO A 118 -12.70 -28.57 -25.77
CA PRO A 118 -13.94 -28.86 -26.49
C PRO A 118 -14.76 -27.58 -26.76
N PRO A 119 -15.40 -27.42 -27.93
CA PRO A 119 -16.24 -26.25 -28.24
C PRO A 119 -17.34 -26.01 -27.20
N GLU A 120 -17.98 -27.07 -26.70
CA GLU A 120 -18.99 -26.99 -25.64
C GLU A 120 -18.46 -26.40 -24.33
N PHE A 121 -17.19 -26.67 -24.00
CA PHE A 121 -16.54 -26.09 -22.83
C PHE A 121 -16.31 -24.59 -23.04
N ILE A 122 -15.86 -24.18 -24.24
CA ILE A 122 -15.60 -22.78 -24.58
C ILE A 122 -16.88 -21.96 -24.47
N ASP A 123 -18.00 -22.45 -25.02
CA ASP A 123 -19.29 -21.75 -24.98
C ASP A 123 -19.82 -21.62 -23.55
N LYS A 124 -19.79 -22.72 -22.78
CA LYS A 124 -20.22 -22.75 -21.38
C LYS A 124 -19.37 -21.85 -20.50
N TYR A 125 -18.05 -21.84 -20.71
CA TYR A 125 -17.13 -21.02 -19.94
C TYR A 125 -17.21 -19.55 -20.31
N SER A 126 -17.42 -19.22 -21.59
CA SER A 126 -17.66 -17.84 -22.04
C SER A 126 -18.92 -17.25 -21.41
N TYR A 127 -20.00 -18.04 -21.35
CA TYR A 127 -21.22 -17.66 -20.64
C TYR A 127 -20.98 -17.46 -19.13
N PHE A 128 -20.22 -18.36 -18.50
CA PHE A 128 -19.81 -18.23 -17.10
C PHE A 128 -19.04 -16.92 -16.84
N LEU A 129 -18.04 -16.60 -17.67
CA LEU A 129 -17.25 -15.37 -17.52
C LEU A 129 -18.12 -14.12 -17.66
N GLN A 130 -19.02 -14.08 -18.65
CA GLN A 130 -19.93 -12.94 -18.82
C GLN A 130 -20.86 -12.76 -17.62
N THR A 131 -21.41 -13.87 -17.10
CA THR A 131 -22.40 -13.85 -16.02
C THR A 131 -21.77 -13.48 -14.68
N HIS A 132 -20.55 -13.95 -14.42
CA HIS A 132 -19.93 -13.86 -13.09
C HIS A 132 -18.77 -12.87 -12.99
N MET A 133 -18.19 -12.36 -14.09
CA MET A 133 -17.08 -11.39 -14.00
C MET A 133 -17.49 -9.93 -14.10
N GLN A 134 -18.66 -9.61 -14.68
CA GLN A 134 -19.05 -8.20 -14.86
C GLN A 134 -19.66 -7.57 -13.60
N GLU A 135 -20.41 -8.33 -12.79
CA GLU A 135 -21.17 -7.79 -11.63
C GLU A 135 -21.31 -8.80 -10.48
N ASN A 136 -20.22 -9.44 -10.03
CA ASN A 136 -20.28 -10.39 -8.92
C ASN A 136 -19.40 -9.98 -7.75
N ASP A 137 -20.03 -9.62 -6.64
CA ASP A 137 -19.39 -9.30 -5.36
C ASP A 137 -18.40 -10.39 -4.89
N VAL A 138 -18.65 -11.65 -5.25
CA VAL A 138 -17.77 -12.78 -4.90
C VAL A 138 -16.44 -12.70 -5.65
N VAL A 139 -16.45 -12.31 -6.93
CA VAL A 139 -15.22 -12.19 -7.73
C VAL A 139 -14.38 -11.03 -7.19
N ASP A 140 -15.00 -9.90 -6.87
CA ASP A 140 -14.32 -8.76 -6.24
C ASP A 140 -13.74 -9.13 -4.87
N ALA A 141 -14.46 -9.90 -4.06
CA ALA A 141 -13.97 -10.39 -2.78
C ALA A 141 -12.75 -11.31 -2.96
N VAL A 142 -12.81 -12.25 -3.92
CA VAL A 142 -11.69 -13.16 -4.23
C VAL A 142 -10.47 -12.39 -4.73
N ILE A 143 -10.65 -11.43 -5.63
CA ILE A 143 -9.55 -10.58 -6.12
C ILE A 143 -8.92 -9.81 -4.95
N ASN A 144 -9.72 -9.21 -4.06
CA ASN A 144 -9.22 -8.52 -2.88
C ASN A 144 -8.43 -9.44 -1.95
N VAL A 145 -8.90 -10.69 -1.73
CA VAL A 145 -8.16 -11.69 -0.94
C VAL A 145 -6.83 -12.02 -1.59
N VAL A 146 -6.81 -12.29 -2.89
CA VAL A 146 -5.58 -12.62 -3.63
C VAL A 146 -4.59 -11.43 -3.60
N VAL A 147 -5.05 -10.21 -3.86
CA VAL A 147 -4.22 -9.00 -3.79
C VAL A 147 -3.68 -8.81 -2.37
N THR A 148 -4.49 -9.06 -1.34
CA THR A 148 -4.04 -8.99 0.07
C THR A 148 -2.95 -10.01 0.35
N LEU A 149 -3.09 -11.25 -0.12
CA LEU A 149 -2.06 -12.31 0.01
C LEU A 149 -0.76 -11.94 -0.71
N LEU A 150 -0.85 -11.29 -1.87
CA LEU A 150 0.33 -10.86 -2.64
C LEU A 150 0.96 -9.57 -2.11
N SER A 151 0.20 -8.76 -1.37
CA SER A 151 0.61 -7.42 -0.92
C SER A 151 1.96 -7.36 -0.19
N PRO A 152 2.39 -8.34 0.64
CA PRO A 152 3.73 -8.31 1.24
C PRO A 152 4.85 -8.25 0.19
N LEU A 153 4.64 -8.92 -0.94
CA LEU A 153 5.62 -9.04 -2.02
C LEU A 153 5.54 -7.85 -2.98
N ILE A 154 4.33 -7.46 -3.37
CA ILE A 154 4.13 -6.47 -4.44
C ILE A 154 4.00 -5.03 -3.96
N LEU A 155 3.67 -4.81 -2.67
CA LEU A 155 3.48 -3.48 -2.08
C LEU A 155 4.43 -3.24 -0.90
N TYR A 156 4.30 -3.96 0.21
CA TYR A 156 4.96 -3.59 1.48
C TYR A 156 6.49 -3.60 1.39
N ARG A 157 7.09 -4.69 0.88
CA ARG A 157 8.55 -4.76 0.72
C ARG A 157 9.08 -3.69 -0.24
N PRO A 158 8.48 -3.50 -1.42
CA PRO A 158 8.84 -2.37 -2.27
C PRO A 158 8.66 -0.99 -1.63
N VAL A 159 7.63 -0.78 -0.81
CA VAL A 159 7.44 0.48 -0.06
C VAL A 159 8.62 0.76 0.87
N PHE A 160 9.23 -0.25 1.49
CA PHE A 160 10.44 -0.05 2.29
C PHE A 160 11.64 0.42 1.45
N ALA A 161 11.77 -0.07 0.21
CA ALA A 161 12.79 0.44 -0.71
C ALA A 161 12.51 1.90 -1.09
N TRP A 162 11.23 2.26 -1.26
CA TRP A 162 10.82 3.64 -1.49
C TRP A 162 11.13 4.57 -0.30
N ILE A 163 10.78 4.15 0.92
CA ILE A 163 11.13 4.88 2.17
C ILE A 163 12.64 5.06 2.28
N SER A 164 13.41 3.99 2.03
CA SER A 164 14.88 4.02 2.03
C SER A 164 15.42 5.09 1.09
N SER A 165 14.91 5.16 -0.13
CA SER A 165 15.30 6.17 -1.10
C SER A 165 14.92 7.58 -0.67
N LEU A 166 13.72 7.77 -0.09
CA LEU A 166 13.25 9.08 0.39
C LEU A 166 14.13 9.67 1.49
N ILE A 167 14.71 8.83 2.34
CA ILE A 167 15.61 9.27 3.41
C ILE A 167 17.08 9.36 2.98
N GLY A 168 17.36 9.17 1.69
CA GLY A 168 18.70 9.28 1.11
C GLY A 168 19.57 8.03 1.21
N ARG A 169 18.97 6.86 1.48
CA ARG A 169 19.65 5.55 1.49
C ARG A 169 19.40 4.79 0.18
N SER A 170 20.03 3.62 0.05
CA SER A 170 19.82 2.73 -1.11
C SER A 170 18.36 2.28 -1.21
N GLY A 171 17.70 2.66 -2.31
CA GLY A 171 16.32 2.26 -2.65
C GLY A 171 16.22 0.93 -3.41
N LEU A 172 17.17 0.02 -3.22
CA LEU A 172 17.18 -1.27 -3.93
C LEU A 172 16.13 -2.21 -3.36
N LEU A 173 15.27 -2.74 -4.24
CA LEU A 173 14.27 -3.76 -3.89
C LEU A 173 14.92 -4.99 -3.29
N LYS A 174 16.04 -5.45 -3.85
CA LYS A 174 16.78 -6.62 -3.34
C LYS A 174 17.09 -6.47 -1.85
N THR A 175 17.67 -5.34 -1.45
CA THR A 175 17.98 -5.05 -0.05
C THR A 175 16.74 -5.06 0.84
N ALA A 176 15.60 -4.57 0.35
CA ALA A 176 14.36 -4.61 1.12
C ALA A 176 13.80 -6.03 1.27
N PHE A 177 13.92 -6.87 0.25
CA PHE A 177 13.55 -8.29 0.33
C PHE A 177 14.47 -9.06 1.28
N ASP A 178 15.78 -8.83 1.20
CA ASP A 178 16.77 -9.49 2.06
C ASP A 178 16.53 -9.11 3.54
N LYS A 179 16.36 -7.82 3.85
CA LYS A 179 16.15 -7.34 5.22
C LYS A 179 14.81 -7.75 5.85
N THR A 180 13.81 -8.11 5.05
CA THR A 180 12.48 -8.52 5.52
C THR A 180 12.22 -10.01 5.34
N GLN A 181 13.27 -10.79 5.05
CA GLN A 181 13.17 -12.23 4.87
C GLN A 181 12.62 -12.88 6.16
N GLY A 182 11.76 -13.88 5.99
CA GLY A 182 11.13 -14.59 7.11
C GLY A 182 9.96 -13.86 7.79
N ASN A 183 9.62 -12.63 7.37
CA ASN A 183 8.53 -11.82 7.94
C ASN A 183 7.26 -11.75 7.07
N TYR A 184 7.02 -12.76 6.23
CA TYR A 184 5.86 -12.76 5.31
C TYR A 184 4.53 -12.66 6.06
N TRP A 185 4.34 -13.49 7.09
CA TRP A 185 3.08 -13.57 7.83
C TRP A 185 2.80 -12.29 8.62
N GLU A 186 3.84 -11.66 9.15
CA GLU A 186 3.72 -10.39 9.88
C GLU A 186 3.32 -9.25 8.93
N LEU A 187 3.92 -9.20 7.74
CA LEU A 187 3.53 -8.23 6.71
C LEU A 187 2.13 -8.52 6.14
N LEU A 188 1.73 -9.80 6.04
CA LEU A 188 0.38 -10.17 5.63
C LEU A 188 -0.64 -9.77 6.69
N LEU A 189 -0.36 -9.98 7.98
CA LEU A 189 -1.23 -9.55 9.05
C LEU A 189 -1.36 -8.02 9.10
N LEU A 190 -0.26 -7.30 8.88
CA LEU A 190 -0.29 -5.84 8.68
C LEU A 190 -1.24 -5.46 7.53
N ALA A 191 -1.15 -6.17 6.40
CA ALA A 191 -2.03 -5.95 5.25
C ALA A 191 -3.51 -6.17 5.58
N ILE A 192 -3.83 -7.27 6.25
CA ILE A 192 -5.19 -7.61 6.66
C ILE A 192 -5.74 -6.54 7.59
N VAL A 193 -4.97 -6.11 8.60
CA VAL A 193 -5.41 -5.07 9.55
C VAL A 193 -5.66 -3.74 8.84
N ILE A 194 -4.78 -3.33 7.92
CA ILE A 194 -4.95 -2.10 7.14
C ILE A 194 -6.20 -2.19 6.26
N ASN A 195 -6.37 -3.26 5.49
CA ASN A 195 -7.51 -3.41 4.59
C ASN A 195 -8.83 -3.49 5.38
N LEU A 196 -8.87 -4.28 6.45
CA LEU A 196 -10.09 -4.49 7.24
C LEU A 196 -10.54 -3.18 7.91
N SER A 197 -9.63 -2.41 8.49
CA SER A 197 -9.96 -1.13 9.13
C SER A 197 -10.47 -0.09 8.13
N VAL A 198 -9.85 0.02 6.96
CA VAL A 198 -10.29 0.90 5.87
C VAL A 198 -11.70 0.50 5.42
N SER A 199 -11.93 -0.79 5.17
CA SER A 199 -13.25 -1.31 4.79
C SER A 199 -14.29 -1.05 5.86
N ILE A 200 -14.01 -1.35 7.13
CA ILE A 200 -14.96 -1.11 8.24
C ILE A 200 -15.35 0.36 8.32
N ILE A 201 -14.38 1.28 8.27
CA ILE A 201 -14.65 2.71 8.35
C ILE A 201 -15.43 3.19 7.13
N PHE A 202 -15.04 2.78 5.93
CA PHE A 202 -15.70 3.18 4.70
C PHE A 202 -17.13 2.66 4.61
N TYR A 203 -17.34 1.34 4.72
CA TYR A 203 -18.67 0.74 4.68
C TYR A 203 -19.55 1.21 5.86
N GLY A 204 -18.97 1.40 7.04
CA GLY A 204 -19.68 1.95 8.20
C GLY A 204 -20.19 3.37 7.93
N ALA A 205 -19.35 4.24 7.36
CA ALA A 205 -19.74 5.59 6.98
C ALA A 205 -20.83 5.59 5.89
N MET A 206 -20.68 4.77 4.85
CA MET A 206 -21.68 4.65 3.79
C MET A 206 -23.02 4.14 4.31
N LYS A 207 -23.01 3.14 5.21
CA LYS A 207 -24.23 2.60 5.84
C LYS A 207 -24.92 3.63 6.75
N ALA A 208 -24.15 4.54 7.35
CA ALA A 208 -24.68 5.66 8.12
C ALA A 208 -25.26 6.80 7.25
N GLY A 209 -25.28 6.64 5.91
CA GLY A 209 -25.76 7.66 4.98
C GLY A 209 -24.78 8.81 4.76
N ALA A 210 -23.52 8.66 5.19
CA ALA A 210 -22.51 9.67 4.92
C ALA A 210 -22.17 9.69 3.43
N GLY A 211 -22.09 10.89 2.84
CA GLY A 211 -21.53 11.05 1.51
C GLY A 211 -20.04 10.66 1.49
N ILE A 212 -19.52 10.31 0.31
CA ILE A 212 -18.13 9.87 0.12
C ILE A 212 -17.10 10.86 0.72
N TRP A 213 -17.39 12.16 0.65
CA TRP A 213 -16.57 13.22 1.24
C TRP A 213 -16.45 13.11 2.76
N LEU A 214 -17.56 12.87 3.45
CA LEU A 214 -17.55 12.69 4.90
C LEU A 214 -16.85 11.38 5.29
N ALA A 215 -17.00 10.32 4.49
CA ALA A 215 -16.28 9.06 4.69
C ALA A 215 -14.76 9.20 4.51
N MET A 216 -14.29 10.12 3.65
CA MET A 216 -12.87 10.37 3.42
C MET A 216 -12.14 11.02 4.59
N LEU A 217 -12.83 11.74 5.47
CA LEU A 217 -12.24 12.39 6.64
C LEU A 217 -11.59 11.39 7.62
N PRO A 218 -12.34 10.41 8.20
CA PRO A 218 -11.75 9.43 9.09
C PRO A 218 -10.74 8.53 8.36
N LEU A 219 -10.94 8.26 7.06
CA LEU A 219 -9.97 7.52 6.25
C LEU A 219 -8.65 8.28 6.11
N SER A 220 -8.67 9.59 5.95
CA SER A 220 -7.44 10.39 5.84
C SER A 220 -6.63 10.37 7.12
N VAL A 221 -7.29 10.44 8.28
CA VAL A 221 -6.63 10.26 9.59
C VAL A 221 -6.01 8.87 9.71
N LEU A 222 -6.75 7.84 9.30
CA LEU A 222 -6.31 6.46 9.33
C LEU A 222 -5.09 6.21 8.41
N VAL A 223 -5.10 6.79 7.20
CA VAL A 223 -3.97 6.71 6.26
C VAL A 223 -2.72 7.35 6.85
N MET A 224 -2.83 8.49 7.53
CA MET A 224 -1.68 9.10 8.22
C MET A 224 -1.13 8.19 9.31
N TYR A 225 -2.01 7.62 10.15
CA TYR A 225 -1.62 6.64 11.15
C TYR A 225 -0.87 5.44 10.55
N TYR A 226 -1.38 4.86 9.45
CA TYR A 226 -0.72 3.72 8.81
C TYR A 226 0.59 4.06 8.12
N ASN A 227 0.76 5.29 7.62
CA ASN A 227 2.07 5.74 7.16
C ASN A 227 3.11 5.75 8.30
N ILE A 228 2.71 6.15 9.53
CA ILE A 228 3.59 6.05 10.70
C ILE A 228 3.88 4.60 11.07
N VAL A 229 2.88 3.71 10.99
CA VAL A 229 3.09 2.26 11.18
C VAL A 229 4.12 1.73 10.19
N LEU A 230 4.02 2.10 8.91
CA LEU A 230 5.00 1.71 7.88
C LEU A 230 6.40 2.29 8.14
N ALA A 231 6.48 3.52 8.66
CA ALA A 231 7.75 4.12 9.05
C ALA A 231 8.40 3.33 10.20
N GLN A 232 7.65 2.92 11.21
CA GLN A 232 8.17 2.09 12.31
C GLN A 232 8.53 0.67 11.88
N CYS A 233 7.77 0.06 10.97
CA CYS A 233 8.18 -1.19 10.33
C CYS A 233 9.53 -1.02 9.62
N TYR A 234 9.72 0.10 8.89
CA TYR A 234 11.00 0.41 8.26
C TYR A 234 12.12 0.58 9.30
N GLU A 235 11.89 1.28 10.40
CA GLU A 235 12.90 1.41 11.47
C GLU A 235 13.37 0.06 12.00
N PHE A 236 12.43 -0.82 12.30
CA PHE A 236 12.71 -2.17 12.80
C PHE A 236 13.62 -2.98 11.87
N PHE A 237 13.36 -2.94 10.55
CA PHE A 237 14.13 -3.73 9.59
C PHE A 237 15.44 -3.04 9.14
N PHE A 238 15.50 -1.71 9.15
CA PHE A 238 16.56 -0.97 8.47
C PHE A 238 17.42 -0.07 9.38
N LEU A 239 16.94 0.30 10.57
CA LEU A 239 17.66 1.17 11.51
C LEU A 239 18.11 0.44 12.78
N ASP A 240 17.33 -0.53 13.28
CA ASP A 240 17.64 -1.26 14.53
C ASP A 240 18.85 -2.23 14.44
N ILE A 241 19.43 -2.42 13.24
CA ILE A 241 20.58 -3.32 13.02
C ILE A 241 21.92 -2.55 12.95
N ASP A 242 21.90 -1.24 12.70
CA ASP A 242 23.14 -0.44 12.61
C ASP A 242 23.63 0.04 14.01
N GLY A 243 22.94 -0.36 15.09
CA GLY A 243 23.18 0.06 16.47
C GLY A 243 23.48 -1.08 17.45
N LYS A 244 23.99 -2.22 16.98
CA LYS A 244 24.55 -3.28 17.82
C LYS A 244 25.96 -3.64 17.38
#